data_AF-A0A7W0G179-F1
#
_entry.id   AF-A0A7W0G179-F1
#
_cell.length_a   1.000
_cell.length_b   1.000
_cell.length_c   1.000
_cell.angle_alpha   90.00
_cell.angle_beta   90.00
_cell.angle_gamma   90.00
#
_symmetry.space_group_name_H-M   'P 1'
#
loop_
_entity.id
_entity.type
_entity.pdbx_description
1 polymer ?
#
loop_
_entity_poly.entity_id
_entity_poly.type
_entity_poly.pdbx_seq_one_letter_code
_entity_poly.pdbx_strand_id
1 'polypeptide(L)'
;ATHAIVWASREDVRRNKGRKFDARFLNISNPWGDKRLERWGGHAETRFFDAAHQPTAPDTAGAHAVELIPLALYGLDNPKIPSLLVDFRDGGNPKRREMSRRILEDLARNVLALSPFGDIHYFLGRTIFDFVTGRRGMDINQPSRLRAYTQLKLLLSLDASLDPALREEIGRRVERVSLNPLENDLEAEARLARAQYASLMAYARRPNGLAARLDRDRRAEMVPLAHGHASRILFRSANILSIGLYKHREQAGAQEQRRVLGDERQLAFHRRFLREVSKSSPVVEVVWNIEDVRRSLDYVSRAGGRADAKTARAAARIFERTKDVETRRLCLNCLYRIDSETAKRELLRIYRTPGLDAALRTLSGKYLLSALREEQRIAPGDAKAIMASVGQ
;
A
#
# COMPACT_ATOMS: atom_id res chain seq x y z
N ALA A 1 13.11 -20.09 25.66
CA ALA A 1 13.39 -20.93 24.48
C ALA A 1 12.82 -20.23 23.24
N THR A 2 13.62 -20.04 22.18
CA THR A 2 13.20 -19.37 20.93
C THR A 2 12.65 -20.35 19.89
N HIS A 3 12.95 -21.65 20.04
CA HIS A 3 12.55 -22.72 19.13
C HIS A 3 12.10 -23.96 19.91
N ALA A 4 11.24 -24.78 19.30
CA ALA A 4 10.78 -26.05 19.86
C ALA A 4 10.60 -27.13 18.79
N ILE A 5 11.06 -28.34 19.08
CA ILE A 5 10.80 -29.54 18.27
C ILE A 5 9.68 -30.34 18.93
N VAL A 6 8.68 -30.71 18.14
CA VAL A 6 7.62 -31.63 18.55
C VAL A 6 8.02 -33.03 18.15
N TRP A 7 8.00 -33.94 19.12
CA TRP A 7 8.31 -35.36 18.96
C TRP A 7 7.06 -36.21 19.15
N ALA A 8 7.03 -37.38 18.51
CA ALA A 8 6.07 -38.43 18.82
C ALA A 8 6.80 -39.76 19.05
N SER A 9 6.39 -40.50 20.07
CA SER A 9 6.95 -41.84 20.28
C SER A 9 6.44 -42.80 19.21
N ARG A 10 7.29 -43.71 18.75
CA ARG A 10 6.89 -44.74 17.78
C ARG A 10 5.81 -45.66 18.36
N GLU A 11 5.87 -45.92 19.66
CA GLU A 11 4.87 -46.69 20.37
C GLU A 11 3.50 -46.00 20.37
N ASP A 12 3.44 -44.69 20.64
CA ASP A 12 2.18 -43.93 20.62
C ASP A 12 1.54 -43.90 19.24
N VAL A 13 2.35 -43.76 18.19
CA VAL A 13 1.88 -43.78 16.80
C VAL A 13 1.23 -45.13 16.49
N ARG A 14 1.81 -46.25 16.97
CA ARG A 14 1.25 -47.59 16.80
C ARG A 14 -0.01 -47.80 17.64
N ARG A 15 0.05 -47.44 18.93
CA ARG A 15 -1.02 -47.63 19.92
C ARG A 15 -2.29 -46.84 19.58
N ASN A 16 -2.13 -45.63 19.05
CA ASN A 16 -3.26 -44.75 18.70
C ASN A 16 -3.69 -44.88 17.23
N LYS A 17 -3.19 -45.87 16.49
CA LYS A 17 -3.51 -46.05 15.07
C LYS A 17 -5.02 -46.12 14.83
N GLY A 18 -5.52 -45.28 13.92
CA GLY A 18 -6.94 -45.22 13.57
C GLY A 18 -7.82 -44.48 14.58
N ARG A 19 -7.25 -43.94 15.67
CA ARG A 19 -7.98 -43.09 16.61
C ARG A 19 -8.40 -41.79 15.92
N LYS A 20 -9.67 -41.41 16.11
CA LYS A 20 -10.17 -40.10 15.67
C LYS A 20 -9.45 -39.00 16.44
N PHE A 21 -8.88 -38.05 15.70
CA PHE A 21 -8.26 -36.85 16.23
C PHE A 21 -8.93 -35.68 15.55
N ASP A 22 -9.96 -35.15 16.19
CA ASP A 22 -10.85 -34.14 15.61
C ASP A 22 -10.31 -32.70 15.76
N ALA A 23 -9.07 -32.57 16.24
CA ALA A 23 -8.39 -31.29 16.45
C ALA A 23 -7.15 -31.13 15.54
N ARG A 24 -6.60 -29.92 15.46
CA ARG A 24 -5.26 -29.66 14.89
C ARG A 24 -4.34 -29.25 16.02
N PHE A 25 -3.26 -29.99 16.25
CA PHE A 25 -2.22 -29.58 17.21
C PHE A 25 -1.18 -28.75 16.47
N LEU A 26 -1.09 -27.45 16.76
CA LEU A 26 -0.09 -26.53 16.18
C LEU A 26 0.03 -26.63 14.63
N ASN A 27 -1.09 -26.84 13.93
CA ASN A 27 -1.18 -27.02 12.47
C ASN A 27 -0.62 -28.34 11.89
N ILE A 28 -0.32 -29.32 12.75
CA ILE A 28 -0.10 -30.72 12.41
C ILE A 28 -1.48 -31.39 12.30
N SER A 29 -1.77 -32.01 11.15
CA SER A 29 -2.92 -32.90 10.95
C SER A 29 -2.79 -34.16 11.82
N ASN A 30 -3.88 -34.90 12.02
CA ASN A 30 -3.90 -36.15 12.82
C ASN A 30 -2.65 -37.02 12.58
N PRO A 31 -1.71 -37.09 13.54
CA PRO A 31 -0.48 -37.88 13.37
C PRO A 31 -0.79 -39.39 13.39
N TRP A 32 -1.90 -39.80 14.00
CA TRP A 32 -2.26 -41.21 14.19
C TRP A 32 -2.81 -41.90 12.93
N GLY A 33 -3.15 -41.12 11.90
CA GLY A 33 -3.57 -41.62 10.59
C GLY A 33 -2.51 -41.46 9.50
N ASP A 34 -1.32 -40.94 9.83
CA ASP A 34 -0.29 -40.64 8.85
C ASP A 34 0.54 -41.89 8.51
N LYS A 35 0.30 -42.46 7.32
CA LYS A 35 1.05 -43.62 6.80
C LYS A 35 2.56 -43.38 6.75
N ARG A 36 3.02 -42.12 6.69
CA ARG A 36 4.44 -41.77 6.69
C ARG A 36 5.09 -42.01 8.05
N LEU A 37 4.36 -41.80 9.14
CA LEU A 37 4.84 -42.07 10.50
C LEU A 37 4.86 -43.57 10.80
N GLU A 38 3.93 -44.34 10.23
CA GLU A 38 3.95 -45.80 10.34
C GLU A 38 5.18 -46.43 9.69
N ARG A 39 5.59 -45.89 8.53
CA ARG A 39 6.75 -46.34 7.75
C ARG A 39 7.90 -45.35 7.83
N TRP A 40 8.10 -44.75 9.00
CA TRP A 40 9.10 -43.70 9.18
C TRP A 40 10.51 -44.22 8.88
N GLY A 41 11.11 -43.69 7.82
CA GLY A 41 12.50 -43.94 7.42
C GLY A 41 13.41 -42.72 7.56
N GLY A 42 12.97 -41.69 8.28
CA GLY A 42 13.78 -40.51 8.59
C GLY A 42 14.52 -40.65 9.93
N HIS A 43 15.12 -39.56 10.40
CA HIS A 43 15.80 -39.51 11.69
C HIS A 43 14.87 -39.94 12.85
N ALA A 44 15.38 -40.74 13.77
CA ALA A 44 14.73 -41.13 15.01
C ALA A 44 15.77 -41.14 16.14
N GLU A 45 15.35 -40.77 17.34
CA GLU A 45 16.22 -40.64 18.51
C GLU A 45 15.69 -41.51 19.64
N THR A 46 16.55 -42.31 20.28
CA THR A 46 16.19 -43.08 21.47
C THR A 46 16.53 -42.28 22.71
N ARG A 47 15.52 -41.97 23.53
CA ARG A 47 15.70 -41.30 24.83
C ARG A 47 15.22 -42.20 25.95
N PHE A 48 15.81 -42.05 27.13
CA PHE A 48 15.44 -42.80 28.32
C PHE A 48 14.55 -41.93 29.22
N PHE A 49 13.47 -42.52 29.73
CA PHE A 49 12.52 -41.85 30.60
C PHE A 49 12.30 -42.66 31.87
N ASP A 50 12.10 -41.98 32.99
CA ASP A 50 11.69 -42.61 34.24
C ASP A 50 10.18 -42.93 34.26
N ALA A 51 9.69 -43.50 35.35
CA ALA A 51 8.26 -43.81 35.54
C ALA A 51 7.36 -42.56 35.56
N ALA A 52 7.92 -41.36 35.76
CA ALA A 52 7.23 -40.08 35.74
C ALA A 52 7.33 -39.37 34.37
N HIS A 53 7.85 -40.07 33.33
CA HIS A 53 8.09 -39.55 31.99
C HIS A 53 9.03 -38.34 31.93
N GLN A 54 9.96 -38.22 32.88
CA GLN A 54 11.05 -37.24 32.83
C GLN A 54 12.26 -37.83 32.09
N PRO A 55 12.97 -37.03 31.25
CA PRO A 55 14.21 -37.48 30.62
C PRO A 55 15.25 -37.86 31.68
N THR A 56 15.84 -39.05 31.56
CA THR A 56 16.84 -39.55 32.51
C THR A 56 17.99 -40.25 31.81
N ALA A 57 19.05 -40.56 32.56
CA ALA A 57 20.20 -41.30 32.08
C ALA A 57 19.86 -42.80 31.98
N PRO A 58 20.45 -43.55 31.03
CA PRO A 58 20.10 -44.96 30.75
C PRO A 58 20.34 -45.91 31.93
N ASP A 59 21.23 -45.53 32.84
CA ASP A 59 21.64 -46.27 34.04
C ASP A 59 20.74 -46.00 35.25
N THR A 60 19.75 -45.10 35.12
CA THR A 60 18.83 -44.80 36.22
C THR A 60 17.83 -45.94 36.44
N ALA A 61 17.63 -46.34 37.70
CA ALA A 61 16.69 -47.40 38.05
C ALA A 61 15.27 -47.06 37.58
N GLY A 62 14.67 -47.94 36.77
CA GLY A 62 13.33 -47.72 36.18
C GLY A 62 13.33 -46.90 34.89
N ALA A 63 14.51 -46.57 34.34
CA ALA A 63 14.61 -45.97 33.01
C ALA A 63 14.14 -46.94 31.93
N HIS A 64 13.32 -46.46 31.00
CA HIS A 64 12.92 -47.22 29.82
C HIS A 64 13.23 -46.43 28.55
N ALA A 65 13.68 -47.15 27.52
CA ALA A 65 14.02 -46.57 26.23
C ALA A 65 12.76 -46.29 25.41
N VAL A 66 12.64 -45.07 24.91
CA VAL A 66 11.55 -44.62 24.03
C VAL A 66 12.14 -44.07 22.74
N GLU A 67 11.72 -44.65 21.62
CA GLU A 67 12.10 -44.18 20.29
C GLU A 67 11.19 -43.02 19.85
N LEU A 68 11.79 -41.87 19.60
CA LEU A 68 11.12 -40.62 19.27
C LEU A 68 11.34 -40.24 17.81
N ILE A 69 10.25 -39.84 17.15
CA ILE A 69 10.20 -39.38 15.77
C ILE A 69 9.94 -37.86 15.76
N PRO A 70 10.79 -37.05 15.11
CA PRO A 70 10.56 -35.61 15.02
C PRO A 70 9.42 -35.34 14.04
N LEU A 71 8.40 -34.58 14.50
CA LEU A 71 7.25 -34.23 13.68
C LEU A 71 7.43 -32.86 13.01
N ALA A 72 7.80 -31.86 13.80
CA ALA A 72 7.88 -30.47 13.33
C ALA A 72 8.80 -29.63 14.22
N LEU A 73 9.44 -28.62 13.62
CA LEU A 73 10.20 -27.59 14.31
C LEU A 73 9.48 -26.25 14.18
N TYR A 74 9.32 -25.57 15.32
CA TYR A 74 8.66 -24.28 15.43
C TYR A 74 9.60 -23.20 15.96
N GLY A 75 9.44 -21.98 15.46
CA GLY A 75 9.91 -20.75 16.11
C GLY A 75 8.84 -20.23 17.09
N LEU A 76 9.25 -19.86 18.30
CA LEU A 76 8.38 -19.41 19.39
C LEU A 76 8.35 -17.88 19.56
N ASP A 77 9.15 -17.16 18.78
CA ASP A 77 9.35 -15.71 18.92
C ASP A 77 8.09 -14.87 18.59
N ASN A 78 7.03 -15.47 18.04
CA ASN A 78 5.77 -14.78 17.81
C ASN A 78 4.81 -14.99 19.01
N PRO A 79 4.37 -13.91 19.69
CA PRO A 79 3.62 -14.01 20.95
C PRO A 79 2.21 -14.62 20.80
N LYS A 80 1.70 -14.85 19.58
CA LYS A 80 0.35 -15.38 19.36
C LYS A 80 0.32 -16.85 18.96
N ILE A 81 1.17 -17.31 18.02
CA ILE A 81 1.27 -18.72 17.61
C ILE A 81 2.70 -19.05 17.14
N PRO A 82 3.23 -20.23 17.49
CA PRO A 82 4.49 -20.75 16.95
C PRO A 82 4.52 -20.88 15.42
N SER A 83 5.58 -20.39 14.78
CA SER A 83 5.77 -20.46 13.34
C SER A 83 6.38 -21.80 12.93
N LEU A 84 5.66 -22.61 12.13
CA LEU A 84 6.19 -23.87 11.60
C LEU A 84 7.33 -23.58 10.61
N LEU A 85 8.56 -23.95 10.98
CA LEU A 85 9.77 -23.73 10.19
C LEU A 85 10.12 -24.95 9.34
N VAL A 86 10.01 -26.15 9.93
CA VAL A 86 10.26 -27.43 9.27
C VAL A 86 9.14 -28.41 9.60
N ASP A 87 8.57 -29.04 8.58
CA ASP A 87 7.72 -30.22 8.72
C ASP A 87 8.53 -31.44 8.31
N PHE A 88 8.82 -32.34 9.25
CA PHE A 88 9.66 -33.51 8.98
C PHE A 88 8.92 -34.54 8.12
N ARG A 89 7.59 -34.52 8.12
CA ARG A 89 6.75 -35.44 7.35
C ARG A 89 6.55 -34.99 5.90
N ASP A 90 6.68 -33.69 5.65
CA ASP A 90 6.46 -33.10 4.32
C ASP A 90 7.35 -31.86 4.10
N GLY A 91 8.50 -32.06 3.46
CA GLY A 91 9.44 -30.97 3.18
C GLY A 91 8.90 -29.88 2.24
N GLY A 92 7.81 -30.13 1.52
CA GLY A 92 7.18 -29.15 0.62
C GLY A 92 6.01 -28.39 1.24
N ASN A 93 5.46 -28.85 2.37
CA ASN A 93 4.29 -28.28 3.02
C ASN A 93 4.46 -26.81 3.44
N PRO A 94 5.60 -26.38 4.05
CA PRO A 94 5.84 -24.97 4.33
C PRO A 94 5.83 -24.09 3.07
N LYS A 95 6.53 -24.50 2.00
CA LYS A 95 6.62 -23.77 0.73
C LYS A 95 5.30 -23.73 -0.05
N ARG A 96 4.57 -24.86 -0.13
CA ARG A 96 3.24 -24.94 -0.78
C ARG A 96 2.22 -24.06 -0.08
N ARG A 97 2.28 -23.94 1.25
CA ARG A 97 1.42 -23.03 2.02
C ARG A 97 1.72 -21.57 1.75
N GLU A 98 2.98 -21.21 1.50
CA GLU A 98 3.33 -19.83 1.11
C GLU A 98 2.87 -19.51 -0.32
N MET A 99 3.10 -20.43 -1.27
CA MET A 99 2.71 -20.29 -2.67
C MET A 99 1.19 -20.22 -2.89
N SER A 100 0.43 -21.14 -2.29
CA SER A 100 -1.04 -21.13 -2.38
C SER A 100 -1.65 -19.85 -1.80
N ARG A 101 -1.01 -19.24 -0.80
CA ARG A 101 -1.44 -17.99 -0.19
C ARG A 101 -1.11 -16.77 -1.05
N ARG A 102 0.09 -16.67 -1.65
CA ARG A 102 0.38 -15.60 -2.62
C ARG A 102 -0.57 -15.65 -3.81
N ILE A 103 -0.82 -16.86 -4.34
CA ILE A 103 -1.78 -17.06 -5.44
C ILE A 103 -3.19 -16.63 -5.01
N LEU A 104 -3.64 -16.96 -3.79
CA LEU A 104 -4.92 -16.51 -3.25
C LEU A 104 -4.98 -15.00 -3.02
N GLU A 105 -3.92 -14.38 -2.50
CA GLU A 105 -3.86 -12.92 -2.29
C GLU A 105 -3.77 -12.15 -3.61
N ASP A 106 -3.02 -12.64 -4.60
CA ASP A 106 -2.87 -12.01 -5.91
C ASP A 106 -4.10 -12.24 -6.80
N LEU A 107 -4.73 -13.42 -6.73
CA LEU A 107 -6.03 -13.64 -7.37
C LEU A 107 -7.14 -12.87 -6.64
N ALA A 108 -7.15 -12.78 -5.31
CA ALA A 108 -8.16 -12.01 -4.60
C ALA A 108 -7.99 -10.50 -4.82
N ARG A 109 -6.75 -9.98 -4.87
CA ARG A 109 -6.50 -8.57 -5.18
C ARG A 109 -6.79 -8.23 -6.64
N ASN A 110 -6.54 -9.14 -7.59
CA ASN A 110 -6.64 -8.81 -9.02
C ASN A 110 -7.89 -9.35 -9.73
N VAL A 111 -8.40 -10.54 -9.38
CA VAL A 111 -9.61 -11.13 -9.99
C VAL A 111 -10.89 -10.60 -9.33
N LEU A 112 -10.90 -10.32 -8.02
CA LEU A 112 -12.08 -9.78 -7.33
C LEU A 112 -12.17 -8.25 -7.38
N ALA A 113 -11.09 -7.52 -7.69
CA ALA A 113 -11.13 -6.10 -8.04
C ALA A 113 -11.72 -5.82 -9.46
N LEU A 114 -12.02 -6.88 -10.22
CA LEU A 114 -12.59 -6.84 -11.56
C LEU A 114 -14.01 -7.43 -11.65
N SER A 115 -14.61 -7.82 -10.51
CA SER A 115 -16.01 -8.23 -10.38
C SER A 115 -16.94 -7.02 -10.15
N PRO A 116 -18.19 -7.01 -10.66
CA PRO A 116 -19.16 -5.91 -10.47
C PRO A 116 -19.57 -5.65 -9.00
N PHE A 117 -19.07 -6.43 -8.03
CA PHE A 117 -19.32 -6.30 -6.59
C PHE A 117 -18.04 -6.02 -5.75
N GLY A 118 -16.98 -5.49 -6.38
CA GLY A 118 -15.59 -5.48 -5.90
C GLY A 118 -15.19 -4.68 -4.65
N ASP A 119 -16.11 -4.26 -3.77
CA ASP A 119 -15.76 -3.62 -2.48
C ASP A 119 -16.30 -4.38 -1.26
N ILE A 120 -17.54 -4.88 -1.31
CA ILE A 120 -18.19 -5.52 -0.15
C ILE A 120 -17.60 -6.91 0.15
N HIS A 121 -17.29 -7.72 -0.86
CA HIS A 121 -16.71 -9.05 -0.62
C HIS A 121 -15.25 -8.98 -0.16
N TYR A 122 -14.51 -7.93 -0.54
CA TYR A 122 -13.16 -7.69 -0.04
C TYR A 122 -13.20 -7.28 1.43
N PHE A 123 -14.06 -6.32 1.82
CA PHE A 123 -14.19 -5.94 3.24
C PHE A 123 -14.82 -7.05 4.09
N LEU A 124 -15.87 -7.72 3.63
CA LEU A 124 -16.51 -8.79 4.41
C LEU A 124 -15.63 -10.04 4.49
N GLY A 125 -14.98 -10.42 3.38
CA GLY A 125 -14.06 -11.55 3.32
C GLY A 125 -12.78 -11.30 4.10
N ARG A 126 -12.17 -10.12 3.97
CA ARG A 126 -10.97 -9.73 4.72
C ARG A 126 -11.29 -9.48 6.18
N THR A 127 -12.41 -8.88 6.55
CA THR A 127 -12.76 -8.69 7.96
C THR A 127 -13.13 -10.01 8.62
N ILE A 128 -13.86 -10.92 7.96
CA ILE A 128 -14.11 -12.27 8.52
C ILE A 128 -12.82 -13.09 8.54
N PHE A 129 -11.97 -13.00 7.52
CA PHE A 129 -10.68 -13.71 7.47
C PHE A 129 -9.65 -13.14 8.43
N ASP A 130 -9.50 -11.82 8.56
CA ASP A 130 -8.65 -11.13 9.54
C ASP A 130 -9.21 -11.25 10.95
N PHE A 131 -10.53 -11.36 11.13
CA PHE A 131 -11.17 -11.69 12.41
C PHE A 131 -10.91 -13.16 12.79
N VAL A 132 -11.00 -14.10 11.84
CA VAL A 132 -10.71 -15.52 12.07
C VAL A 132 -9.21 -15.76 12.22
N THR A 133 -8.34 -15.11 11.44
CA THR A 133 -6.87 -15.27 11.51
C THR A 133 -6.23 -14.42 12.61
N GLY A 134 -6.81 -13.26 12.95
CA GLY A 134 -6.43 -12.42 14.09
C GLY A 134 -6.87 -12.99 15.43
N ARG A 135 -8.00 -13.71 15.49
CA ARG A 135 -8.47 -14.45 16.67
C ARG A 135 -7.89 -15.88 16.76
N ARG A 136 -7.47 -16.46 15.62
CA ARG A 136 -6.67 -17.70 15.53
C ARG A 136 -5.17 -17.45 15.31
N GLY A 137 -4.66 -16.27 15.67
CA GLY A 137 -3.24 -15.92 15.78
C GLY A 137 -2.27 -16.35 14.67
N MET A 138 -2.66 -16.46 13.41
CA MET A 138 -1.77 -16.98 12.37
C MET A 138 -0.60 -16.01 12.08
N ASP A 139 0.64 -16.48 12.16
CA ASP A 139 1.84 -15.73 11.74
C ASP A 139 1.85 -15.55 10.21
N ILE A 140 1.39 -14.37 9.77
CA ILE A 140 1.15 -13.97 8.37
C ILE A 140 2.31 -13.10 7.82
N ASN A 141 3.31 -12.75 8.65
CA ASN A 141 4.36 -11.82 8.26
C ASN A 141 5.62 -12.54 7.73
N GLN A 142 6.04 -12.22 6.50
CA GLN A 142 7.34 -12.66 5.95
C GLN A 142 8.55 -12.24 6.80
N PRO A 143 8.59 -11.02 7.39
CA PRO A 143 9.76 -10.58 8.19
C PRO A 143 10.02 -11.40 9.46
N SER A 144 8.98 -11.84 10.18
CA SER A 144 9.11 -12.64 11.41
C SER A 144 9.65 -14.04 11.11
N ARG A 145 9.19 -14.68 10.01
CA ARG A 145 9.69 -15.99 9.58
C ARG A 145 11.12 -15.94 9.09
N LEU A 146 11.50 -14.92 8.32
CA LEU A 146 12.89 -14.74 7.89
C LEU A 146 13.82 -14.62 9.10
N ARG A 147 13.44 -13.82 10.11
CA ARG A 147 14.17 -13.71 11.36
C ARG A 147 14.29 -15.06 12.08
N ALA A 148 13.19 -15.82 12.20
CA ALA A 148 13.20 -17.15 12.82
C ALA A 148 14.10 -18.15 12.06
N TYR A 149 14.11 -18.12 10.72
CA TYR A 149 15.03 -18.93 9.93
C TYR A 149 16.50 -18.53 10.14
N THR A 150 16.80 -17.24 10.21
CA THR A 150 18.16 -16.75 10.47
C THR A 150 18.63 -17.12 11.88
N GLN A 151 17.78 -16.95 12.90
CA GLN A 151 18.08 -17.36 14.27
C GLN A 151 18.28 -18.88 14.36
N LEU A 152 17.45 -19.67 13.68
CA LEU A 152 17.60 -21.12 13.63
C LEU A 152 18.93 -21.55 12.97
N LYS A 153 19.32 -20.93 11.85
CA LYS A 153 20.61 -21.21 11.21
C LYS A 153 21.78 -20.91 12.15
N LEU A 154 21.72 -19.76 12.85
CA LEU A 154 22.72 -19.39 13.84
C LEU A 154 22.77 -20.40 14.99
N LEU A 155 21.62 -20.83 15.52
CA LEU A 155 21.55 -21.85 16.56
C LEU A 155 22.15 -23.18 16.09
N LEU A 156 21.80 -23.66 14.89
CA LEU A 156 22.36 -24.91 14.34
C LEU A 156 23.89 -24.83 14.13
N SER A 157 24.43 -23.63 13.88
CA SER A 157 25.88 -23.43 13.75
C SER A 157 26.63 -23.36 15.08
N LEU A 158 25.96 -22.96 16.16
CA LEU A 158 26.58 -22.73 17.48
C LEU A 158 26.32 -23.85 18.49
N ASP A 159 25.22 -24.59 18.35
CA ASP A 159 24.78 -25.58 19.32
C ASP A 159 25.27 -27.00 18.95
N ALA A 160 26.16 -27.54 19.78
CA ALA A 160 26.66 -28.90 19.65
C ALA A 160 25.82 -29.95 20.39
N SER A 161 24.80 -29.53 21.16
CA SER A 161 23.97 -30.43 21.98
C SER A 161 22.95 -31.23 21.18
N LEU A 162 22.66 -30.83 19.93
CA LEU A 162 21.80 -31.58 19.02
C LEU A 162 22.56 -32.72 18.35
N ASP A 163 21.91 -33.87 18.21
CA ASP A 163 22.41 -34.99 17.43
C ASP A 163 22.88 -34.53 16.02
N PRO A 164 24.09 -34.89 15.58
CA PRO A 164 24.64 -34.42 14.30
C PRO A 164 23.75 -34.75 13.10
N ALA A 165 23.12 -35.93 13.07
CA ALA A 165 22.27 -36.33 11.95
C ALA A 165 20.95 -35.54 11.94
N LEU A 166 20.36 -35.25 13.11
CA LEU A 166 19.20 -34.37 13.21
C LEU A 166 19.53 -32.95 12.75
N ARG A 167 20.68 -32.42 13.17
CA ARG A 167 21.15 -31.08 12.82
C ARG A 167 21.31 -30.91 11.31
N GLU A 168 21.92 -31.89 10.65
CA GLU A 168 22.09 -31.90 9.20
C GLU A 168 20.74 -31.99 8.46
N GLU A 169 19.81 -32.82 8.94
CA GLU A 169 18.46 -32.93 8.36
C GLU A 169 17.67 -31.62 8.49
N ILE A 170 17.76 -30.93 9.63
CA ILE A 170 17.16 -29.61 9.81
C ILE A 170 17.81 -28.61 8.86
N GLY A 171 19.15 -28.59 8.78
CA GLY A 171 19.90 -27.71 7.88
C GLY A 171 19.46 -27.85 6.41
N ARG A 172 19.48 -29.08 5.88
CA ARG A 172 19.06 -29.37 4.49
C ARG A 172 17.63 -28.94 4.20
N ARG A 173 16.70 -29.11 5.15
CA ARG A 173 15.30 -28.71 4.99
C ARG A 173 15.10 -27.21 5.08
N VAL A 174 15.81 -26.54 5.99
CA VAL A 174 15.78 -25.08 6.11
C VAL A 174 16.37 -24.44 4.87
N GLU A 175 17.45 -24.96 4.30
CA GLU A 175 18.00 -24.46 3.03
C GLU A 175 17.01 -24.58 1.88
N ARG A 176 16.34 -25.73 1.73
CA ARG A 176 15.30 -25.93 0.70
C ARG A 176 14.13 -24.95 0.80
N VAL A 177 13.82 -24.48 2.01
CA VAL A 177 12.71 -23.54 2.28
C VAL A 177 13.19 -22.07 2.32
N SER A 178 14.46 -21.83 2.68
CA SER A 178 15.07 -20.49 2.80
C SER A 178 15.78 -20.01 1.54
N LEU A 179 16.06 -20.88 0.56
CA LEU A 179 16.36 -20.47 -0.81
C LEU A 179 15.18 -19.61 -1.28
N ASN A 180 15.55 -18.37 -1.61
CA ASN A 180 14.75 -17.16 -1.53
C ASN A 180 13.33 -17.36 -2.12
N PRO A 181 12.23 -17.00 -1.43
CA PRO A 181 10.89 -17.01 -2.02
C PRO A 181 10.71 -15.94 -3.12
N LEU A 182 11.77 -15.17 -3.44
CA LEU A 182 11.94 -14.33 -4.63
C LEU A 182 12.79 -14.99 -5.74
N GLU A 183 13.52 -16.08 -5.46
CA GLU A 183 14.12 -16.97 -6.46
C GLU A 183 13.11 -18.05 -6.88
N ASN A 184 11.87 -17.65 -7.13
CA ASN A 184 11.00 -18.50 -7.94
C ASN A 184 11.45 -18.33 -9.39
N ASP A 185 11.84 -19.46 -9.98
CA ASP A 185 11.94 -19.76 -11.41
C ASP A 185 11.32 -18.67 -12.29
N LEU A 186 12.14 -17.94 -13.05
CA LEU A 186 11.72 -16.84 -13.95
C LEU A 186 10.52 -17.26 -14.83
N GLU A 187 10.39 -18.56 -15.13
CA GLU A 187 9.25 -19.12 -15.84
C GLU A 187 7.92 -19.01 -15.08
N ALA A 188 7.92 -19.14 -13.75
CA ALA A 188 6.73 -18.97 -12.92
C ALA A 188 6.24 -17.52 -12.91
N GLU A 189 7.14 -16.55 -12.77
CA GLU A 189 6.80 -15.13 -12.86
C GLU A 189 6.34 -14.75 -14.27
N ALA A 190 7.02 -15.24 -15.31
CA ALA A 190 6.61 -15.02 -16.69
C ALA A 190 5.23 -15.62 -16.98
N ARG A 191 4.91 -16.81 -16.47
CA ARG A 191 3.56 -17.41 -16.59
C ARG A 191 2.51 -16.57 -15.86
N LEU A 192 2.81 -16.08 -14.66
CA LEU A 192 1.90 -15.24 -13.89
C LEU A 192 1.63 -13.91 -14.61
N ALA A 193 2.68 -13.24 -15.09
CA ALA A 193 2.56 -11.99 -15.85
C ALA A 193 1.75 -12.19 -17.14
N ARG A 194 1.97 -13.29 -17.87
CA ARG A 194 1.17 -13.64 -19.06
C ARG A 194 -0.30 -13.88 -18.72
N ALA A 195 -0.58 -14.58 -17.61
CA ALA A 195 -1.94 -14.81 -17.14
C ALA A 195 -2.63 -13.50 -16.74
N GLN A 196 -1.93 -12.62 -16.03
CA GLN A 196 -2.42 -11.28 -15.66
C GLN A 196 -2.71 -10.45 -16.92
N TYR A 197 -1.79 -10.41 -17.88
CA TYR A 197 -1.98 -9.72 -19.16
C TYR A 197 -3.20 -10.26 -19.93
N ALA A 198 -3.33 -11.58 -20.04
CA ALA A 198 -4.46 -12.21 -20.70
C ALA A 198 -5.79 -11.85 -20.01
N SER A 199 -5.81 -11.84 -18.66
CA SER A 199 -7.00 -11.44 -17.90
C SER A 199 -7.37 -9.97 -18.11
N LEU A 200 -6.38 -9.07 -18.17
CA LEU A 200 -6.58 -7.65 -18.46
C LEU A 200 -7.10 -7.46 -19.89
N MET A 201 -6.55 -8.19 -20.85
CA MET A 201 -7.02 -8.12 -22.23
C MET A 201 -8.44 -8.65 -22.41
N ALA A 202 -8.77 -9.76 -21.74
CA ALA A 202 -10.13 -10.28 -21.71
C ALA A 202 -11.09 -9.27 -21.09
N TYR A 203 -10.69 -8.60 -20.00
CA TYR A 203 -11.48 -7.53 -19.38
C TYR A 203 -11.62 -6.30 -20.29
N ALA A 204 -10.56 -5.92 -21.00
CA ALA A 204 -10.59 -4.78 -21.91
C ALA A 204 -11.52 -5.00 -23.11
N ARG A 205 -11.63 -6.24 -23.60
CA ARG A 205 -12.50 -6.60 -24.73
C ARG A 205 -13.97 -6.75 -24.37
N ARG A 206 -14.32 -6.94 -23.08
CA ARG A 206 -15.72 -7.09 -22.66
C ARG A 206 -16.48 -5.78 -22.83
N PRO A 207 -17.74 -5.80 -23.31
CA PRO A 207 -18.57 -4.60 -23.44
C PRO A 207 -18.81 -3.92 -22.08
N ASN A 208 -19.03 -4.71 -21.02
CA ASN A 208 -19.17 -4.24 -19.64
C ASN A 208 -17.85 -4.22 -18.85
N GLY A 209 -16.72 -4.32 -19.56
CA GLY A 209 -15.38 -4.42 -19.00
C GLY A 209 -14.72 -3.05 -18.78
N LEU A 210 -13.50 -2.90 -19.29
CA LEU A 210 -12.67 -1.71 -19.04
C LEU A 210 -13.34 -0.41 -19.52
N ALA A 211 -13.93 -0.40 -20.73
CA ALA A 211 -14.56 0.79 -21.28
C ALA A 211 -15.73 1.26 -20.41
N ALA A 212 -16.62 0.36 -20.00
CA ALA A 212 -17.74 0.66 -19.11
C ALA A 212 -17.26 1.09 -17.72
N ARG A 213 -16.17 0.51 -17.19
CA ARG A 213 -15.58 0.95 -15.93
C ARG A 213 -15.02 2.36 -16.03
N LEU A 214 -14.23 2.65 -17.06
CA LEU A 214 -13.68 3.98 -17.30
C LEU A 214 -14.78 5.03 -17.46
N ASP A 215 -15.89 4.70 -18.14
CA ASP A 215 -17.03 5.59 -18.26
C ASP A 215 -17.72 5.84 -16.91
N ARG A 216 -17.93 4.79 -16.10
CA ARG A 216 -18.46 4.93 -14.73
C ARG A 216 -17.55 5.80 -13.84
N ASP A 217 -16.24 5.60 -13.94
CA ASP A 217 -15.26 6.34 -13.14
C ASP A 217 -15.21 7.81 -13.57
N ARG A 218 -15.22 8.10 -14.88
CA ARG A 218 -15.33 9.48 -15.41
C ARG A 218 -16.60 10.18 -14.95
N ARG A 219 -17.76 9.52 -15.01
CA ARG A 219 -19.02 10.09 -14.51
C ARG A 219 -18.99 10.37 -13.01
N ALA A 220 -18.28 9.55 -12.24
CA ALA A 220 -18.05 9.79 -10.81
C ALA A 220 -17.11 10.98 -10.58
N GLU A 221 -16.05 11.14 -11.39
CA GLU A 221 -15.14 12.29 -11.33
C GLU A 221 -15.81 13.62 -11.72
N MET A 222 -16.87 13.58 -12.53
CA MET A 222 -17.65 14.76 -12.92
C MET A 222 -18.55 15.29 -11.80
N VAL A 223 -18.94 14.45 -10.84
CA VAL A 223 -19.84 14.84 -9.73
C VAL A 223 -19.37 16.10 -9.00
N PRO A 224 -18.10 16.25 -8.57
CA PRO A 224 -17.65 17.47 -7.91
C PRO A 224 -17.60 18.71 -8.80
N LEU A 225 -17.67 18.56 -10.12
CA LEU A 225 -17.70 19.66 -11.08
C LEU A 225 -19.14 20.10 -11.37
N ALA A 226 -20.07 19.14 -11.45
CA ALA A 226 -21.49 19.40 -11.68
C ALA A 226 -22.21 19.90 -10.41
N HIS A 227 -21.71 19.54 -9.23
CA HIS A 227 -22.43 19.77 -7.98
C HIS A 227 -21.67 20.58 -6.94
N GLY A 228 -22.42 21.47 -6.27
CA GLY A 228 -21.97 22.24 -5.13
C GLY A 228 -21.59 21.37 -3.92
N HIS A 229 -21.07 22.02 -2.87
CA HIS A 229 -20.61 21.31 -1.68
C HIS A 229 -21.75 20.59 -0.93
N ALA A 230 -22.93 21.21 -0.82
CA ALA A 230 -24.08 20.65 -0.14
C ALA A 230 -24.60 19.37 -0.81
N SER A 231 -24.77 19.38 -2.13
CA SER A 231 -25.24 18.22 -2.90
C SER A 231 -24.27 17.04 -2.81
N ARG A 232 -22.95 17.32 -2.81
CA ARG A 232 -21.93 16.29 -2.60
C ARG A 232 -22.02 15.61 -1.25
N ILE A 233 -22.29 16.36 -0.19
CA ILE A 233 -22.48 15.80 1.15
C ILE A 233 -23.70 14.88 1.14
N LEU A 234 -24.81 15.32 0.53
CA LEU A 234 -26.01 14.51 0.40
C LEU A 234 -25.75 13.20 -0.35
N PHE A 235 -25.03 13.22 -1.48
CA PHE A 235 -24.70 11.99 -2.22
C PHE A 235 -23.82 11.04 -1.42
N ARG A 236 -22.88 11.58 -0.64
CA ARG A 236 -22.03 10.76 0.23
C ARG A 236 -22.83 10.12 1.36
N SER A 237 -23.74 10.87 1.97
CA SER A 237 -24.65 10.34 2.99
C SER A 237 -25.57 9.26 2.40
N ALA A 238 -26.13 9.48 1.22
CA ALA A 238 -26.95 8.49 0.52
C ALA A 238 -26.15 7.20 0.21
N ASN A 239 -24.89 7.32 -0.23
CA ASN A 239 -24.01 6.16 -0.41
C ASN A 239 -23.84 5.37 0.91
N ILE A 240 -23.53 6.05 2.01
CA ILE A 240 -23.35 5.41 3.33
C ILE A 240 -24.63 4.74 3.82
N LEU A 241 -25.76 5.45 3.77
CA LEU A 241 -27.06 4.93 4.20
C LEU A 241 -27.52 3.74 3.37
N SER A 242 -27.13 3.69 2.09
CA SER A 242 -27.39 2.56 1.19
C SER A 242 -26.36 1.44 1.29
N ILE A 243 -25.43 1.47 2.25
CA ILE A 243 -24.34 0.48 2.38
C ILE A 243 -23.55 0.35 1.05
N GLY A 244 -23.33 1.48 0.37
CA GLY A 244 -22.59 1.55 -0.89
C GLY A 244 -23.37 1.16 -2.15
N LEU A 245 -24.66 0.82 -2.05
CA LEU A 245 -25.50 0.50 -3.21
C LEU A 245 -25.75 1.73 -4.10
N TYR A 246 -25.92 2.91 -3.50
CA TYR A 246 -26.08 4.16 -4.22
C TYR A 246 -24.71 4.78 -4.54
N LYS A 247 -24.38 4.88 -5.83
CA LYS A 247 -23.23 5.64 -6.34
C LYS A 247 -23.74 6.69 -7.33
N HIS A 248 -23.78 7.94 -6.89
CA HIS A 248 -24.17 9.04 -7.77
C HIS A 248 -23.14 9.20 -8.91
N ARG A 249 -23.64 9.44 -10.12
CA ARG A 249 -22.86 9.53 -11.35
C ARG A 249 -23.54 10.51 -12.29
N GLU A 250 -22.75 11.39 -12.89
CA GLU A 250 -23.27 12.33 -13.88
C GLU A 250 -23.73 11.64 -15.17
N GLN A 251 -24.72 12.24 -15.82
CA GLN A 251 -25.16 11.86 -17.16
C GLN A 251 -24.69 12.92 -18.16
N ALA A 252 -23.37 12.99 -18.38
CA ALA A 252 -22.79 13.82 -19.45
C ALA A 252 -22.43 12.97 -20.67
N GLY A 253 -22.43 13.54 -21.87
CA GLY A 253 -21.99 12.85 -23.08
C GLY A 253 -20.51 12.45 -23.01
N ALA A 254 -20.12 11.31 -23.57
CA ALA A 254 -18.75 10.78 -23.45
C ALA A 254 -17.66 11.75 -23.95
N GLN A 255 -17.97 12.56 -24.98
CA GLN A 255 -17.05 13.57 -25.51
C GLN A 255 -16.91 14.78 -24.58
N GLU A 256 -18.03 15.24 -24.01
CA GLU A 256 -18.07 16.34 -23.06
C GLU A 256 -17.31 15.99 -21.78
N GLN A 257 -17.52 14.79 -21.24
CA GLN A 257 -16.77 14.27 -20.09
C GLN A 257 -15.26 14.30 -20.35
N ARG A 258 -14.80 13.83 -21.52
CA ARG A 258 -13.37 13.79 -21.84
C ARG A 258 -12.76 15.19 -21.89
N ARG A 259 -13.46 16.15 -22.48
CA ARG A 259 -12.99 17.54 -22.56
C ARG A 259 -12.91 18.17 -21.17
N VAL A 260 -14.01 18.15 -20.44
CA VAL A 260 -14.11 18.80 -19.12
C VAL A 260 -13.13 18.16 -18.11
N LEU A 261 -13.09 16.84 -18.02
CA LEU A 261 -12.15 16.15 -17.13
C LEU A 261 -10.71 16.33 -17.58
N GLY A 262 -10.43 16.38 -18.89
CA GLY A 262 -9.10 16.65 -19.42
C GLY A 262 -8.57 17.98 -18.91
N ASP A 263 -9.35 19.04 -19.10
CA ASP A 263 -8.99 20.40 -18.68
C ASP A 263 -8.80 20.48 -17.16
N GLU A 264 -9.70 19.88 -16.38
CA GLU A 264 -9.62 19.90 -14.92
C GLU A 264 -8.46 19.07 -14.37
N ARG A 265 -8.18 17.89 -14.95
CA ARG A 265 -7.02 17.07 -14.55
C ARG A 265 -5.72 17.78 -14.87
N GLN A 266 -5.60 18.40 -16.03
CA GLN A 266 -4.42 19.16 -16.42
C GLN A 266 -4.24 20.39 -15.50
N LEU A 267 -5.31 21.10 -15.20
CA LEU A 267 -5.29 22.21 -14.24
C LEU A 267 -4.89 21.74 -12.84
N ALA A 268 -5.46 20.63 -12.35
CA ALA A 268 -5.10 20.03 -11.07
C ALA A 268 -3.62 19.62 -11.01
N PHE A 269 -3.08 19.08 -12.12
CA PHE A 269 -1.66 18.78 -12.25
C PHE A 269 -0.81 20.05 -12.06
N HIS A 270 -1.04 21.10 -12.86
CA HIS A 270 -0.25 22.33 -12.76
C HIS A 270 -0.40 23.03 -11.41
N ARG A 271 -1.59 23.02 -10.79
CA ARG A 271 -1.78 23.53 -9.42
C ARG A 271 -0.94 22.79 -8.40
N ARG A 272 -0.93 21.44 -8.46
CA ARG A 272 -0.14 20.61 -7.54
C ARG A 272 1.35 20.84 -7.75
N PHE A 273 1.79 20.86 -9.01
CA PHE A 273 3.18 21.13 -9.37
C PHE A 273 3.65 22.48 -8.81
N LEU A 274 2.93 23.57 -9.06
CA LEU A 274 3.30 24.89 -8.53
C LEU A 274 3.33 24.93 -7.00
N ARG A 275 2.43 24.19 -6.32
CA ARG A 275 2.47 24.08 -4.85
C ARG A 275 3.71 23.35 -4.37
N GLU A 276 4.14 22.31 -5.08
CA GLU A 276 5.34 21.56 -4.76
C GLU A 276 6.59 22.42 -4.96
N VAL A 277 6.70 23.11 -6.10
CA VAL A 277 7.75 24.11 -6.38
C VAL A 277 7.77 25.20 -5.30
N SER A 278 6.61 25.70 -4.86
CA SER A 278 6.53 26.72 -3.81
C SER A 278 6.99 26.24 -2.43
N LYS A 279 7.09 24.92 -2.21
CA LYS A 279 7.55 24.32 -0.95
C LYS A 279 9.04 24.03 -0.94
N SER A 280 9.69 23.88 -2.10
CA SER A 280 11.15 23.64 -2.16
C SER A 280 11.99 24.87 -1.79
N SER A 281 13.17 24.65 -1.21
CA SER A 281 14.12 25.68 -0.73
C SER A 281 15.37 25.76 -1.63
N PRO A 282 16.17 26.86 -1.65
CA PRO A 282 15.81 28.27 -1.43
C PRO A 282 15.63 29.05 -2.75
N VAL A 283 16.12 28.54 -3.89
CA VAL A 283 16.03 29.19 -5.21
C VAL A 283 15.38 28.25 -6.22
N VAL A 284 14.30 28.71 -6.87
CA VAL A 284 13.45 27.86 -7.73
C VAL A 284 14.23 27.30 -8.92
N GLU A 285 14.97 28.17 -9.63
CA GLU A 285 15.76 27.81 -10.81
C GLU A 285 16.94 26.86 -10.54
N VAL A 286 17.32 26.66 -9.27
CA VAL A 286 18.38 25.71 -8.89
C VAL A 286 17.83 24.29 -8.76
N VAL A 287 16.60 24.15 -8.25
CA VAL A 287 16.01 22.85 -7.91
C VAL A 287 15.10 22.33 -9.02
N TRP A 288 14.49 23.23 -9.79
CA TRP A 288 13.48 22.90 -10.79
C TRP A 288 13.86 23.42 -12.17
N ASN A 289 13.39 22.72 -13.20
CA ASN A 289 13.42 23.22 -14.56
C ASN A 289 12.49 24.44 -14.68
N ILE A 290 13.06 25.61 -14.94
CA ILE A 290 12.32 26.87 -14.99
C ILE A 290 11.27 26.89 -16.10
N GLU A 291 11.50 26.18 -17.21
CA GLU A 291 10.54 26.09 -18.32
C GLU A 291 9.25 25.36 -17.93
N ASP A 292 9.35 24.34 -17.07
CA ASP A 292 8.17 23.63 -16.56
C ASP A 292 7.37 24.50 -15.58
N VAL A 293 8.07 25.33 -14.80
CA VAL A 293 7.46 26.35 -13.92
C VAL A 293 6.73 27.40 -14.75
N ARG A 294 7.38 27.96 -15.78
CA ARG A 294 6.78 28.95 -16.70
C ARG A 294 5.54 28.38 -17.40
N ARG A 295 5.64 27.18 -17.96
CA ARG A 295 4.51 26.47 -18.61
C ARG A 295 3.34 26.30 -17.64
N SER A 296 3.63 25.93 -16.39
CA SER A 296 2.59 25.73 -15.38
C SER A 296 1.95 27.03 -14.92
N LEU A 297 2.73 28.10 -14.78
CA LEU A 297 2.22 29.44 -14.46
C LEU A 297 1.33 29.98 -15.59
N ASP A 298 1.76 29.85 -16.85
CA ASP A 298 0.97 30.27 -18.01
C ASP A 298 -0.33 29.46 -18.12
N TYR A 299 -0.28 28.13 -17.97
CA TYR A 299 -1.47 27.29 -18.00
C TYR A 299 -2.49 27.70 -16.93
N VAL A 300 -2.03 27.90 -15.69
CA VAL A 300 -2.91 28.33 -14.59
C VAL A 300 -3.44 29.75 -14.83
N SER A 301 -2.62 30.65 -15.36
CA SER A 301 -3.02 32.02 -15.70
C SER A 301 -4.15 32.05 -16.74
N ARG A 302 -4.05 31.21 -17.79
CA ARG A 302 -5.12 31.06 -18.80
C ARG A 302 -6.40 30.45 -18.23
N ALA A 303 -6.28 29.56 -17.24
CA ALA A 303 -7.44 29.00 -16.54
C ALA A 303 -8.13 30.00 -15.60
N GLY A 304 -7.45 31.10 -15.23
CA GLY A 304 -8.01 32.27 -14.56
C GLY A 304 -8.79 31.96 -13.29
N GLY A 305 -10.03 32.42 -13.23
CA GLY A 305 -10.94 32.30 -12.06
C GLY A 305 -11.25 30.88 -11.60
N ARG A 306 -10.85 29.84 -12.35
CA ARG A 306 -10.97 28.46 -11.86
C ARG A 306 -9.91 28.13 -10.80
N ALA A 307 -8.75 28.79 -10.82
CA ALA A 307 -7.66 28.52 -9.90
C ALA A 307 -8.00 28.94 -8.45
N ASP A 308 -7.46 28.22 -7.48
CA ASP A 308 -7.78 28.45 -6.07
C ASP A 308 -6.76 29.34 -5.35
N ALA A 309 -7.16 29.82 -4.16
CA ALA A 309 -6.33 30.66 -3.30
C ALA A 309 -4.99 30.01 -2.92
N LYS A 310 -4.91 28.67 -2.83
CA LYS A 310 -3.66 27.96 -2.52
C LYS A 310 -2.67 28.09 -3.67
N THR A 311 -3.14 28.04 -4.91
CA THR A 311 -2.31 28.24 -6.10
C THR A 311 -1.86 29.68 -6.22
N ALA A 312 -2.69 30.67 -5.88
CA ALA A 312 -2.26 32.07 -5.82
C ALA A 312 -1.10 32.27 -4.83
N ARG A 313 -1.20 31.72 -3.61
CA ARG A 313 -0.10 31.75 -2.62
C ARG A 313 1.17 31.05 -3.12
N ALA A 314 1.01 29.95 -3.86
CA ALA A 314 2.14 29.26 -4.46
C ALA A 314 2.87 30.14 -5.49
N ALA A 315 2.13 30.81 -6.39
CA ALA A 315 2.70 31.73 -7.36
C ALA A 315 3.44 32.91 -6.69
N ALA A 316 2.85 33.49 -5.64
CA ALA A 316 3.50 34.55 -4.87
C ALA A 316 4.81 34.10 -4.19
N ARG A 317 4.86 32.88 -3.64
CA ARG A 317 6.10 32.32 -3.07
C ARG A 317 7.15 32.02 -4.14
N ILE A 318 6.73 31.55 -5.31
CA ILE A 318 7.64 31.33 -6.44
C ILE A 318 8.25 32.66 -6.88
N PHE A 319 7.46 33.73 -6.95
CA PHE A 319 7.94 35.08 -7.28
C PHE A 319 9.08 35.53 -6.34
N GLU A 320 8.93 35.32 -5.03
CA GLU A 320 9.95 35.68 -4.03
C GLU A 320 11.24 34.89 -4.17
N ARG A 321 11.13 33.62 -4.58
CA ARG A 321 12.24 32.64 -4.59
C ARG A 321 12.92 32.48 -5.94
N THR A 322 12.46 33.17 -6.96
CA THR A 322 13.12 33.17 -8.27
C THR A 322 13.81 34.50 -8.53
N LYS A 323 14.97 34.48 -9.19
CA LYS A 323 15.62 35.68 -9.74
C LYS A 323 15.28 35.91 -11.21
N ASP A 324 14.64 34.93 -11.86
CA ASP A 324 14.28 35.01 -13.26
C ASP A 324 13.15 36.03 -13.50
N VAL A 325 13.45 37.06 -14.29
CA VAL A 325 12.55 38.20 -14.53
C VAL A 325 11.29 37.76 -15.28
N GLU A 326 11.42 36.84 -16.22
CA GLU A 326 10.28 36.35 -17.02
C GLU A 326 9.31 35.55 -16.14
N THR A 327 9.81 34.64 -15.32
CA THR A 327 9.01 33.87 -14.34
C THR A 327 8.35 34.81 -13.34
N ARG A 328 9.04 35.85 -12.86
CA ARG A 328 8.43 36.89 -12.01
C ARG A 328 7.26 37.60 -12.70
N ARG A 329 7.39 37.96 -13.98
CA ARG A 329 6.29 38.55 -14.76
C ARG A 329 5.11 37.58 -14.91
N LEU A 330 5.39 36.30 -15.18
CA LEU A 330 4.35 35.26 -15.25
C LEU A 330 3.64 35.04 -13.92
N CYS A 331 4.35 35.10 -12.79
CA CYS A 331 3.73 35.07 -11.47
C CYS A 331 2.77 36.24 -11.26
N LEU A 332 3.16 37.47 -11.63
CA LEU A 332 2.28 38.64 -11.54
C LEU A 332 1.05 38.50 -12.45
N ASN A 333 1.23 38.05 -13.69
CA ASN A 333 0.12 37.79 -14.61
C ASN A 333 -0.82 36.71 -14.04
N CYS A 334 -0.26 35.63 -13.51
CA CYS A 334 -1.02 34.56 -12.85
C CYS A 334 -1.85 35.13 -11.68
N LEU A 335 -1.25 35.89 -10.76
CA LEU A 335 -1.98 36.54 -9.65
C LEU A 335 -3.05 37.54 -10.13
N TYR A 336 -2.83 38.21 -11.26
CA TYR A 336 -3.83 39.08 -11.87
C TYR A 336 -5.00 38.29 -12.48
N ARG A 337 -4.76 37.15 -13.15
CA ARG A 337 -5.81 36.36 -13.80
C ARG A 337 -6.63 35.51 -12.82
N ILE A 338 -6.09 35.17 -11.65
CA ILE A 338 -6.83 34.44 -10.62
C ILE A 338 -7.81 35.40 -9.92
N ASP A 339 -9.10 35.22 -10.18
CA ASP A 339 -10.19 35.97 -9.54
C ASP A 339 -10.42 35.50 -8.09
N SER A 340 -9.55 35.93 -7.18
CA SER A 340 -9.70 35.67 -5.74
C SER A 340 -9.09 36.76 -4.89
N GLU A 341 -9.71 37.05 -3.74
CA GLU A 341 -9.19 38.03 -2.78
C GLU A 341 -7.75 37.72 -2.36
N THR A 342 -7.42 36.43 -2.22
CA THR A 342 -6.06 36.00 -1.87
C THR A 342 -5.06 36.39 -2.94
N ALA A 343 -5.38 36.22 -4.23
CA ALA A 343 -4.47 36.59 -5.32
C ALA A 343 -4.22 38.11 -5.34
N LYS A 344 -5.25 38.92 -5.11
CA LYS A 344 -5.15 40.38 -5.07
C LYS A 344 -4.38 40.88 -3.86
N ARG A 345 -4.58 40.27 -2.70
CA ARG A 345 -3.80 40.55 -1.50
C ARG A 345 -2.32 40.24 -1.70
N GLU A 346 -1.99 39.10 -2.29
CA GLU A 346 -0.59 38.74 -2.58
C GLU A 346 0.03 39.69 -3.62
N LEU A 347 -0.73 40.08 -4.65
CA LEU A 347 -0.27 41.05 -5.65
C LEU A 347 -0.01 42.43 -5.04
N LEU A 348 -0.90 42.90 -4.15
CA LEU A 348 -0.72 44.15 -3.39
C LEU A 348 0.48 44.07 -2.44
N ARG A 349 0.68 42.92 -1.79
CA ARG A 349 1.84 42.67 -0.93
C ARG A 349 3.14 42.78 -1.72
N ILE A 350 3.20 42.16 -2.91
CA ILE A 350 4.36 42.25 -3.80
C ILE A 350 4.60 43.70 -4.23
N TYR A 351 3.56 44.43 -4.63
CA TYR A 351 3.68 45.84 -5.01
C TYR A 351 4.33 46.71 -3.92
N ARG A 352 3.96 46.44 -2.66
CA ARG A 352 4.47 47.14 -1.47
C ARG A 352 5.87 46.71 -1.02
N THR A 353 6.44 45.65 -1.61
CA THR A 353 7.75 45.16 -1.21
C THR A 353 8.84 46.21 -1.50
N PRO A 354 9.63 46.59 -0.48
CA PRO A 354 10.76 47.50 -0.67
C PRO A 354 11.83 46.84 -1.53
N GLY A 355 12.50 47.63 -2.39
CA GLY A 355 13.51 47.11 -3.32
C GLY A 355 12.96 46.28 -4.50
N LEU A 356 11.63 46.26 -4.71
CA LEU A 356 11.08 45.68 -5.93
C LEU A 356 11.54 46.48 -7.15
N ASP A 357 11.99 45.78 -8.19
CA ASP A 357 12.34 46.35 -9.48
C ASP A 357 11.23 47.27 -10.02
N ALA A 358 11.63 48.43 -10.58
CA ALA A 358 10.70 49.46 -11.01
C ALA A 358 9.71 48.96 -12.07
N ALA A 359 10.16 48.13 -13.03
CA ALA A 359 9.28 47.60 -14.06
C ALA A 359 8.25 46.62 -13.50
N LEU A 360 8.65 45.77 -12.55
CA LEU A 360 7.74 44.86 -11.84
C LEU A 360 6.75 45.61 -10.93
N ARG A 361 7.18 46.71 -10.29
CA ARG A 361 6.30 47.58 -9.49
C ARG A 361 5.25 48.26 -10.37
N THR A 362 5.65 48.85 -11.49
CA THR A 362 4.71 49.45 -12.46
C THR A 362 3.71 48.42 -12.99
N LEU A 363 4.19 47.22 -13.34
CA LEU A 363 3.33 46.15 -13.85
C LEU A 363 2.31 45.68 -12.81
N SER A 364 2.74 45.45 -11.57
CA SER A 364 1.84 45.05 -10.48
C SER A 364 0.81 46.13 -10.15
N GLY A 365 1.20 47.41 -10.15
CA GLY A 365 0.29 48.55 -10.01
C GLY A 365 -0.78 48.57 -11.12
N LYS A 366 -0.38 48.44 -12.38
CA LYS A 366 -1.31 48.36 -13.52
C LYS A 366 -2.30 47.20 -13.37
N TYR A 367 -1.85 46.03 -12.94
CA TYR A 367 -2.73 44.88 -12.72
C TYR A 367 -3.70 45.09 -11.56
N LEU A 368 -3.29 45.76 -10.48
CA LEU A 368 -4.18 46.09 -9.36
C LEU A 368 -5.28 47.08 -9.79
N LEU A 369 -4.93 48.12 -10.55
CA LEU A 369 -5.91 49.07 -11.09
C LEU A 369 -6.85 48.40 -12.10
N SER A 370 -6.33 47.52 -12.96
CA SER A 370 -7.15 46.78 -13.93
C SER A 370 -8.12 45.83 -13.21
N ALA A 371 -7.66 45.15 -12.15
CA ALA A 371 -8.52 44.28 -11.35
C ALA A 371 -9.66 45.04 -10.64
N LEU A 372 -9.44 46.27 -10.20
CA LEU A 372 -10.52 47.13 -9.67
C LEU A 372 -11.52 47.52 -10.75
N ARG A 373 -11.05 47.92 -11.93
CA ARG A 373 -11.90 48.31 -13.06
C ARG A 373 -12.74 47.13 -13.59
N GLU A 374 -12.18 45.93 -13.54
CA GLU A 374 -12.85 44.69 -13.96
C GLU A 374 -13.71 44.06 -12.86
N GLU A 375 -13.91 44.76 -11.74
CA GLU A 375 -14.73 44.29 -10.61
C GLU A 375 -14.34 42.89 -10.10
N GLN A 376 -13.04 42.56 -10.16
CA GLN A 376 -12.55 41.29 -9.65
C GLN A 376 -12.70 41.22 -8.12
N ARG A 377 -12.74 40.00 -7.57
CA ARG A 377 -12.93 39.76 -6.13
C ARG A 377 -11.75 40.31 -5.33
N ILE A 378 -11.96 41.47 -4.72
CA ILE A 378 -11.00 42.18 -3.89
C ILE A 378 -11.65 42.48 -2.54
N ALA A 379 -10.95 42.20 -1.44
CA ALA A 379 -11.44 42.55 -0.11
C ALA A 379 -11.59 44.08 0.00
N PRO A 380 -12.66 44.62 0.62
CA PRO A 380 -12.91 46.07 0.65
C PRO A 380 -11.74 46.91 1.23
N GLY A 381 -11.04 46.36 2.23
CA GLY A 381 -9.84 46.98 2.79
C GLY A 381 -8.67 47.03 1.79
N ASP A 382 -8.47 45.95 1.02
CA ASP A 382 -7.43 45.87 -0.01
C ASP A 382 -7.75 46.81 -1.19
N ALA A 383 -9.03 46.97 -1.57
CA ALA A 383 -9.46 47.91 -2.60
C ALA A 383 -9.15 49.37 -2.23
N LYS A 384 -9.48 49.79 -1.01
CA LYS A 384 -9.12 51.11 -0.47
C LYS A 384 -7.61 51.33 -0.48
N ALA A 385 -6.87 50.31 -0.05
CA ALA A 385 -5.42 50.30 -0.05
C ALA A 385 -4.82 50.49 -1.45
N ILE A 386 -5.38 49.82 -2.48
CA ILE A 386 -4.94 49.96 -3.87
C ILE A 386 -5.17 51.39 -4.37
N MET A 387 -6.36 51.95 -4.15
CA MET A 387 -6.67 53.32 -4.58
C MET A 387 -5.73 54.34 -3.94
N ALA A 388 -5.42 54.18 -2.64
CA ALA A 388 -4.50 55.07 -1.94
C ALA A 388 -3.04 54.96 -2.40
N SER A 389 -2.57 53.76 -2.78
CA SER A 389 -1.15 53.53 -3.09
C SER A 389 -0.79 53.49 -4.57
N VAL A 390 -1.77 53.35 -5.46
CA VAL A 390 -1.57 53.23 -6.92
C VAL A 390 -2.34 54.31 -7.70
N GLY A 391 -3.35 54.95 -7.08
CA GLY A 391 -4.16 55.99 -7.71
C GLY A 391 -3.56 57.40 -7.63
N GLN A 392 -2.43 57.56 -6.97
CA GLN A 392 -1.56 58.75 -7.01
C GLN A 392 -0.50 58.54 -8.07
#